data_AF-A0A816QUS6-F1
#
_entry.id   AF-A0A816QUS6-F1
#
_cell.length_a   1.000
_cell.length_b   1.000
_cell.length_c   1.000
_cell.angle_alpha   90.00
_cell.angle_beta   90.00
_cell.angle_gamma   90.00
#
_symmetry.space_group_name_H-M   'P 1'
#
loop_
_entity.id
_entity.type
_entity.pdbx_description
1 polymer ?
#
loop_
_entity_poly.entity_id
_entity_poly.type
_entity_poly.pdbx_seq_one_letter_code
_entity_poly.pdbx_strand_id
1 'polypeptide(L)'
;MLVALSVVRYATTANSSISSQIQRRMEQYGWHLVTICFVMGGVWAAPPIFDRMSAYAPDALDFHFGLDWFDRSLPGRIYFLFLFFFALFMPIIIVIYVNVYIQHTIYHLTYLRPSIVLELQQIPKARRSHEDQRFVLATGINVFVYIIAWTPYSIVALAQVFGDQFPLYNPWLTKIGAVLVKLSMITNPIVYGIILKGHTRMKLR
;
A
#
# COMPACT_ATOMS: atom_id res chain seq x y z
N MET A 1 0.82 5.76 -0.61
CA MET A 1 -0.13 6.34 0.38
C MET A 1 -0.39 5.41 1.57
N LEU A 2 -0.75 4.13 1.36
CA LEU A 2 -0.92 3.14 2.44
C LEU A 2 0.32 2.99 3.34
N VAL A 3 1.52 2.96 2.75
CA VAL A 3 2.81 2.97 3.46
C VAL A 3 2.97 4.19 4.37
N ALA A 4 2.70 5.39 3.85
CA ALA A 4 2.85 6.63 4.60
C ALA A 4 1.83 6.72 5.74
N LEU A 5 0.59 6.26 5.51
CA LEU A 5 -0.45 6.15 6.53
C LEU A 5 -0.07 5.13 7.61
N SER A 6 0.53 3.98 7.25
CA SER A 6 0.98 3.00 8.24
C SER A 6 2.09 3.54 9.13
N VAL A 7 3.02 4.29 8.54
CA VAL A 7 4.13 4.95 9.26
C VAL A 7 3.60 6.02 10.22
N VAL A 8 2.80 6.97 9.72
CA VAL A 8 2.35 8.13 10.49
C VAL A 8 1.39 7.69 11.61
N ARG A 9 0.46 6.76 11.36
CA ARG A 9 -0.51 6.33 12.36
C ARG A 9 0.11 5.47 13.46
N TYR A 10 1.01 4.57 13.11
CA TYR A 10 1.70 3.77 14.11
C TYR A 10 2.49 4.67 15.07
N ALA A 11 3.13 5.73 14.55
CA ALA A 11 3.82 6.70 15.38
C ALA A 11 2.87 7.54 16.27
N THR A 12 1.67 7.89 15.77
CA THR A 12 0.68 8.67 16.55
C THR A 12 -0.10 7.87 17.60
N THR A 13 -0.33 6.57 17.41
CA THR A 13 -1.11 5.74 18.36
C THR A 13 -0.28 5.39 19.60
N ALA A 14 1.03 5.37 19.43
CA ALA A 14 1.94 5.20 20.53
C ALA A 14 2.10 6.56 21.27
N ASN A 15 1.39 6.75 22.38
CA ASN A 15 1.52 7.94 23.23
C ASN A 15 2.56 7.72 24.37
N SER A 16 3.84 7.58 24.05
CA SER A 16 4.95 7.64 25.03
C SER A 16 5.91 8.73 24.55
N SER A 17 6.67 9.40 25.41
CA SER A 17 7.70 10.36 24.96
C SER A 17 8.68 9.76 23.94
N ILE A 18 9.00 8.46 24.06
CA ILE A 18 9.76 7.71 23.04
C ILE A 18 9.01 7.71 21.70
N SER A 19 7.70 7.49 21.73
CA SER A 19 6.89 7.50 20.53
C SER A 19 6.61 8.90 20.00
N SER A 20 6.52 9.93 20.83
CA SER A 20 6.43 11.31 20.34
C SER A 20 7.75 11.78 19.72
N GLN A 21 8.89 11.29 20.20
CA GLN A 21 10.20 11.48 19.55
C GLN A 21 10.31 10.70 18.22
N ILE A 22 9.87 9.43 18.19
CA ILE A 22 9.79 8.65 16.96
C ILE A 22 8.79 9.29 16.00
N GLN A 23 7.66 9.79 16.48
CA GLN A 23 6.63 10.51 15.71
C GLN A 23 7.20 11.79 15.13
N ARG A 24 7.89 12.62 15.91
CA ARG A 24 8.55 13.83 15.37
C ARG A 24 9.56 13.48 14.29
N ARG A 25 10.35 12.41 14.46
CA ARG A 25 11.26 11.93 13.41
C ARG A 25 10.48 11.42 12.18
N MET A 26 9.44 10.61 12.38
CA MET A 26 8.61 10.06 11.30
C MET A 26 7.82 11.15 10.57
N GLU A 27 7.39 12.22 11.25
CA GLU A 27 6.74 13.41 10.65
C GLU A 27 7.76 14.25 9.89
N GLN A 28 8.96 14.44 10.45
CA GLN A 28 10.07 15.14 9.80
C GLN A 28 10.50 14.43 8.50
N TYR A 29 10.58 13.09 8.50
CA TYR A 29 10.87 12.30 7.30
C TYR A 29 9.62 11.91 6.48
N GLY A 30 8.42 12.16 7.01
CA GLY A 30 7.16 11.73 6.42
C GLY A 30 6.88 12.44 5.09
N TRP A 31 7.21 13.72 5.02
CA TRP A 31 7.14 14.49 3.78
C TRP A 31 8.06 13.92 2.70
N HIS A 32 9.30 13.55 3.05
CA HIS A 32 10.21 12.91 2.10
C HIS A 32 9.66 11.58 1.59
N LEU A 33 9.07 10.74 2.47
CA LEU A 33 8.44 9.49 2.06
C LEU A 33 7.25 9.73 1.12
N VAL A 34 6.41 10.73 1.40
CA VAL A 34 5.27 11.10 0.54
C VAL A 34 5.76 11.61 -0.81
N THR A 35 6.77 12.48 -0.83
CA THR A 35 7.39 12.99 -2.07
C THR A 35 7.99 11.85 -2.88
N ILE A 36 8.73 10.94 -2.26
CA ILE A 36 9.28 9.75 -2.93
C ILE A 36 8.16 8.90 -3.53
N CYS A 37 7.07 8.64 -2.79
CA CYS A 37 5.93 7.89 -3.32
C CYS A 37 5.32 8.58 -4.55
N PHE A 38 5.17 9.90 -4.51
CA PHE A 38 4.58 10.67 -5.61
C PHE A 38 5.49 10.67 -6.84
N VAL A 39 6.78 10.93 -6.65
CA VAL A 39 7.78 10.88 -7.72
C VAL A 39 7.84 9.49 -8.32
N MET A 40 7.87 8.44 -7.50
CA MET A 40 7.88 7.06 -7.97
C MET A 40 6.63 6.74 -8.80
N GLY A 41 5.43 7.14 -8.35
CA GLY A 41 4.20 6.99 -9.13
C GLY A 41 4.25 7.74 -10.46
N GLY A 42 4.77 8.97 -10.47
CA GLY A 42 4.93 9.77 -11.68
C GLY A 42 5.92 9.18 -12.68
N VAL A 43 7.07 8.68 -12.21
CA VAL A 43 8.11 8.06 -13.04
C VAL A 43 7.57 6.88 -13.83
N TRP A 44 6.69 6.07 -13.23
CA TRP A 44 6.09 4.92 -13.91
C TRP A 44 4.83 5.26 -14.72
N ALA A 45 4.17 6.39 -14.47
CA ALA A 45 3.03 6.86 -15.28
C ALA A 45 3.45 7.70 -16.49
N ALA A 46 4.67 8.27 -16.49
CA ALA A 46 5.13 9.17 -17.53
C ALA A 46 5.48 8.52 -18.91
N PRO A 47 6.09 7.32 -19.00
CA PRO A 47 6.59 6.79 -20.27
C PRO A 47 5.54 6.68 -21.40
N PRO A 48 4.28 6.27 -21.14
CA PRO A 48 3.23 6.25 -22.15
C PRO A 48 2.76 7.63 -22.63
N ILE A 49 3.05 8.71 -21.89
CA ILE A 49 2.71 10.10 -22.28
C ILE A 49 3.64 10.59 -23.40
N PHE A 50 4.86 10.06 -23.44
CA PHE A 50 5.90 10.45 -24.40
C PHE A 50 6.02 9.46 -25.57
N ASP A 51 5.07 8.52 -25.72
CA ASP A 51 5.07 7.45 -26.73
C ASP A 51 6.36 6.61 -26.78
N ARG A 52 7.10 6.55 -25.66
CA ARG A 52 8.40 5.85 -25.60
C ARG A 52 8.27 4.39 -25.21
N MET A 53 7.31 4.08 -24.33
CA MET A 53 7.12 2.73 -23.78
C MET A 53 5.64 2.52 -23.46
N SER A 54 4.94 1.71 -24.27
CA SER A 54 3.48 1.57 -24.28
C SER A 54 2.75 2.90 -24.57
N ALA A 55 1.43 2.87 -24.62
CA ALA A 55 0.55 4.01 -24.89
C ALA A 55 -0.68 3.98 -23.96
N TYR A 56 -1.30 5.13 -23.75
CA TYR A 56 -2.63 5.19 -23.14
C TYR A 56 -3.70 4.97 -24.21
N ALA A 57 -4.38 3.83 -24.15
CA ALA A 57 -5.41 3.44 -25.11
C ALA A 57 -6.75 3.16 -24.40
N PRO A 58 -7.89 3.14 -25.12
CA PRO A 58 -9.15 2.67 -24.55
C PRO A 58 -8.98 1.29 -23.89
N ASP A 59 -9.28 1.23 -22.60
CA ASP A 59 -9.25 0.03 -21.77
C ASP A 59 -10.44 -0.87 -22.16
N ALA A 60 -10.44 -2.14 -21.76
CA ALA A 60 -11.43 -3.16 -22.10
C ALA A 60 -12.89 -2.79 -21.74
N LEU A 61 -13.11 -1.73 -20.97
CA LEU A 61 -14.43 -1.17 -20.66
C LEU A 61 -14.97 -0.25 -21.77
N ASP A 62 -14.20 0.09 -22.81
CA ASP A 62 -14.56 0.96 -23.96
C ASP A 62 -14.92 2.43 -23.61
N PHE A 63 -15.17 2.75 -22.32
CA PHE A 63 -15.46 4.10 -21.82
C PHE A 63 -14.36 4.69 -20.91
N HIS A 64 -13.23 4.01 -20.77
CA HIS A 64 -12.09 4.46 -19.98
C HIS A 64 -10.78 4.26 -20.72
N PHE A 65 -9.76 5.04 -20.38
CA PHE A 65 -8.39 4.89 -20.88
C PHE A 65 -7.53 4.15 -19.86
N GLY A 66 -6.68 3.25 -20.35
CA GLY A 66 -5.76 2.42 -19.58
C GLY A 66 -4.45 2.24 -20.34
N LEU A 67 -3.56 1.40 -19.81
CA LEU A 67 -2.31 1.07 -20.49
C LEU A 67 -2.58 0.08 -21.62
N ASP A 68 -1.95 0.30 -22.76
CA ASP A 68 -2.02 -0.62 -23.89
C ASP A 68 -1.16 -1.85 -23.64
N TRP A 69 -1.77 -2.89 -23.07
CA TRP A 69 -1.17 -4.23 -22.94
C TRP A 69 -1.25 -5.06 -24.22
N PHE A 70 -1.80 -4.54 -25.33
CA PHE A 70 -1.69 -5.17 -26.64
C PHE A 70 -0.36 -4.81 -27.34
N ASP A 71 0.36 -3.79 -26.85
CA ASP A 71 1.70 -3.47 -27.33
C ASP A 71 2.68 -4.62 -27.01
N ARG A 72 3.05 -5.36 -28.06
CA ARG A 72 4.01 -6.47 -28.00
C ARG A 72 5.45 -6.04 -28.27
N SER A 73 5.72 -4.75 -28.45
CA SER A 73 7.08 -4.23 -28.66
C SER A 73 7.98 -4.59 -27.48
N LEU A 74 9.28 -4.76 -27.72
CA LEU A 74 10.25 -5.01 -26.65
C LEU A 74 10.23 -3.90 -25.58
N PRO A 75 10.17 -2.59 -25.93
CA PRO A 75 10.00 -1.52 -24.96
C PRO A 75 8.71 -1.64 -24.12
N GLY A 76 7.57 -1.98 -24.76
CA GLY A 76 6.30 -2.21 -24.06
C GLY A 76 6.38 -3.36 -23.05
N ARG A 77 6.94 -4.51 -23.46
CA ARG A 77 7.14 -5.69 -22.59
C ARG A 77 8.01 -5.37 -21.38
N ILE A 78 9.14 -4.70 -21.60
CA ILE A 78 10.05 -4.28 -20.52
C ILE A 78 9.35 -3.32 -19.57
N TYR A 79 8.59 -2.37 -20.10
CA TYR A 79 7.81 -1.42 -19.31
C TYR A 79 6.79 -2.12 -18.41
N PHE A 80 6.02 -3.08 -18.93
CA PHE A 80 5.06 -3.83 -18.12
C PHE A 80 5.75 -4.64 -17.01
N LEU A 81 6.91 -5.26 -17.25
CA LEU A 81 7.66 -5.96 -16.19
C LEU A 81 8.06 -5.02 -15.07
N PHE A 82 8.61 -3.86 -15.41
CA PHE A 82 8.98 -2.86 -14.42
C PHE A 82 7.75 -2.30 -13.70
N LEU A 83 6.67 -2.02 -14.43
CA LEU A 83 5.42 -1.54 -13.85
C LEU A 83 4.85 -2.55 -12.86
N PHE A 84 4.86 -3.86 -13.17
CA PHE A 84 4.46 -4.89 -12.20
C PHE A 84 5.38 -4.92 -11.00
N PHE A 85 6.70 -4.94 -11.19
CA PHE A 85 7.64 -4.99 -10.08
C PHE A 85 7.50 -3.77 -9.15
N PHE A 86 7.53 -2.57 -9.71
CA PHE A 86 7.55 -1.32 -8.97
C PHE A 86 6.17 -0.87 -8.48
N ALA A 87 5.09 -1.17 -9.19
CA ALA A 87 3.74 -0.77 -8.77
C ALA A 87 3.05 -1.81 -7.89
N LEU A 88 3.31 -3.12 -8.08
CA LEU A 88 2.67 -4.19 -7.31
C LEU A 88 3.55 -4.67 -6.15
N PHE A 89 4.78 -5.11 -6.45
CA PHE A 89 5.61 -5.81 -5.45
C PHE A 89 6.36 -4.85 -4.51
N MET A 90 7.00 -3.80 -5.03
CA MET A 90 7.78 -2.86 -4.21
C MET A 90 6.95 -2.22 -3.09
N PRO A 91 5.70 -1.76 -3.28
CA PRO A 91 4.89 -1.21 -2.20
C PRO A 91 4.61 -2.24 -1.10
N ILE A 92 4.36 -3.49 -1.46
CA ILE A 92 4.13 -4.58 -0.51
C ILE A 92 5.39 -4.82 0.33
N ILE A 93 6.55 -4.93 -0.32
CA ILE A 93 7.85 -5.11 0.36
C ILE A 93 8.10 -3.97 1.35
N ILE A 94 7.86 -2.72 0.94
CA ILE A 94 8.05 -1.55 1.80
C ILE A 94 7.11 -1.60 3.01
N VAL A 95 5.82 -1.91 2.81
CA VAL A 95 4.87 -2.03 3.93
C VAL A 95 5.36 -3.08 4.94
N ILE A 96 5.75 -4.26 4.47
CA ILE A 96 6.22 -5.34 5.34
C ILE A 96 7.49 -4.92 6.09
N TYR A 97 8.49 -4.41 5.37
CA TYR A 97 9.76 -3.98 5.94
C TYR A 97 9.57 -2.94 7.03
N VAL A 98 8.75 -1.90 6.76
CA VAL A 98 8.46 -0.83 7.72
C VAL A 98 7.77 -1.39 8.96
N ASN A 99 6.76 -2.24 8.81
CA ASN A 99 6.05 -2.81 9.96
C ASN A 99 6.98 -3.67 10.83
N VAL A 100 7.83 -4.50 10.22
CA VAL A 100 8.82 -5.33 10.92
C VAL A 100 9.87 -4.46 11.63
N TYR A 101 10.44 -3.48 10.93
CA TYR A 101 11.45 -2.57 11.48
C TYR A 101 10.92 -1.82 12.70
N ILE A 102 9.68 -1.34 12.64
CA ILE A 102 9.08 -0.61 13.72
C ILE A 102 8.81 -1.54 14.93
N GLN A 103 8.23 -2.73 14.71
CA GLN A 103 8.04 -3.71 15.79
C GLN A 103 9.36 -4.07 16.48
N HIS A 104 10.42 -4.28 15.70
CA HIS A 104 11.75 -4.53 16.22
C HIS A 104 12.30 -3.34 17.04
N THR A 105 12.09 -2.11 16.55
CA THR A 105 12.49 -0.89 17.25
C THR A 105 11.77 -0.73 18.59
N ILE A 106 10.45 -0.97 18.63
CA ILE A 106 9.67 -0.95 19.88
C ILE A 106 10.16 -2.02 20.84
N TYR A 107 10.37 -3.24 20.37
CA TYR A 107 10.89 -4.34 21.20
C TYR A 107 12.24 -3.98 21.81
N HIS A 108 13.18 -3.51 20.98
CA HIS A 108 14.52 -3.12 21.42
C HIS A 108 14.48 -1.99 22.46
N LEU A 109 13.69 -0.94 22.23
CA LEU A 109 13.58 0.17 23.18
C LEU A 109 12.89 -0.21 24.49
N THR A 110 11.91 -1.13 24.45
CA THR A 110 11.13 -1.53 25.62
C THR A 110 11.88 -2.52 26.52
N TYR A 111 12.60 -3.47 25.93
CA TYR A 111 13.23 -4.58 26.66
C TYR A 111 14.73 -4.43 26.86
N LEU A 112 15.46 -3.78 25.93
CA LEU A 112 16.92 -3.68 25.98
C LEU A 112 17.43 -2.33 26.54
N ARG A 113 16.55 -1.34 26.72
CA ARG A 113 16.88 -0.05 27.39
C ARG A 113 15.80 0.38 28.40
N PRO A 114 15.59 -0.39 29.48
CA PRO A 114 14.52 -0.14 30.45
C PRO A 114 14.66 1.19 31.21
N SER A 115 15.88 1.75 31.32
CA SER A 115 16.14 3.04 31.97
C SER A 115 15.40 4.22 31.32
N ILE A 116 15.13 4.15 30.01
CA ILE A 116 14.38 5.19 29.28
C ILE A 116 12.86 5.02 29.50
N VAL A 117 12.40 3.82 29.86
CA VAL A 117 10.98 3.46 29.98
C VAL A 117 10.39 3.84 31.34
N LEU A 118 11.22 3.87 32.40
CA LEU A 118 10.79 4.17 33.77
C LEU A 118 10.29 5.61 33.94
N GLU A 119 10.77 6.56 33.15
CA GLU A 119 10.33 7.96 33.15
C GLU A 119 8.93 8.16 32.50
N LEU A 120 8.38 7.12 31.88
CA LEU A 120 7.28 7.23 30.90
C LEU A 120 5.98 6.50 31.25
N GLN A 121 5.90 5.93 32.45
CA GLN A 121 4.92 4.90 32.78
C GLN A 121 3.49 5.36 33.14
N GLN A 122 3.09 6.60 32.89
CA GLN A 122 1.77 7.09 33.32
C GLN A 122 0.56 6.69 32.43
N ILE A 123 0.69 5.75 31.49
CA ILE A 123 -0.44 5.33 30.61
C ILE A 123 -0.65 3.81 30.64
N PRO A 124 -1.90 3.30 30.74
CA PRO A 124 -2.18 1.86 30.87
C PRO A 124 -1.76 1.07 29.61
N LYS A 125 -0.74 0.23 29.77
CA LYS A 125 -0.08 -0.58 28.71
C LYS A 125 -1.03 -1.51 27.94
N ALA A 126 -2.08 -2.04 28.57
CA ALA A 126 -2.98 -3.03 27.96
C ALA A 126 -3.87 -2.46 26.83
N ARG A 127 -4.32 -1.21 26.96
CA ARG A 127 -5.24 -0.58 25.99
C ARG A 127 -4.54 -0.22 24.67
N ARG A 128 -3.23 0.04 24.73
CA ARG A 128 -2.37 0.49 23.63
C ARG A 128 -1.97 -0.64 22.69
N SER A 129 -1.56 -1.78 23.24
CA SER A 129 -1.27 -3.01 22.47
C SER A 129 -2.45 -3.40 21.57
N HIS A 130 -3.67 -3.25 22.09
CA HIS A 130 -4.88 -3.63 21.38
C HIS A 130 -5.25 -2.70 20.21
N GLU A 131 -4.91 -1.40 20.30
CA GLU A 131 -5.12 -0.43 19.22
C GLU A 131 -4.03 -0.56 18.14
N ASP A 132 -2.78 -0.80 18.53
CA ASP A 132 -1.66 -1.07 17.61
C ASP A 132 -1.89 -2.35 16.80
N GLN A 133 -2.32 -3.44 17.45
CA GLN A 133 -2.67 -4.70 16.78
C GLN A 133 -3.81 -4.54 15.77
N ARG A 134 -4.84 -3.75 16.11
CA ARG A 134 -5.96 -3.46 15.20
C ARG A 134 -5.52 -2.65 13.98
N PHE A 135 -4.58 -1.73 14.16
CA PHE A 135 -4.03 -0.96 13.04
C PHE A 135 -3.21 -1.83 12.09
N VAL A 136 -2.35 -2.70 12.64
CA VAL A 136 -1.59 -3.69 11.86
C VAL A 136 -2.56 -4.62 11.11
N LEU A 137 -3.62 -5.09 11.78
CA LEU A 137 -4.67 -5.89 11.15
C LEU A 137 -5.36 -5.15 10.00
N ALA A 138 -5.77 -3.89 10.21
CA ALA A 138 -6.40 -3.07 9.17
C ALA A 138 -5.47 -2.84 7.97
N THR A 139 -4.19 -2.58 8.23
CA THR A 139 -3.17 -2.43 7.18
C THR A 139 -2.99 -3.74 6.41
N GLY A 140 -2.89 -4.87 7.11
CA GLY A 140 -2.79 -6.20 6.52
C GLY A 140 -4.00 -6.55 5.64
N ILE A 141 -5.22 -6.23 6.09
CA ILE A 141 -6.45 -6.40 5.30
C ILE A 141 -6.39 -5.54 4.03
N ASN A 142 -5.98 -4.28 4.12
CA ASN A 142 -5.86 -3.42 2.94
C ASN A 142 -4.82 -3.93 1.94
N VAL A 143 -3.67 -4.41 2.42
CA VAL A 143 -2.65 -5.05 1.55
C VAL A 143 -3.22 -6.32 0.90
N PHE A 144 -3.95 -7.13 1.65
CA PHE A 144 -4.57 -8.35 1.13
C PHE A 144 -5.63 -8.04 0.06
N VAL A 145 -6.51 -7.07 0.31
CA VAL A 145 -7.49 -6.59 -0.68
C VAL A 145 -6.80 -6.04 -1.92
N TYR A 146 -5.72 -5.29 -1.76
CA TYR A 146 -4.91 -4.79 -2.87
C TYR A 146 -4.37 -5.95 -3.72
N ILE A 147 -3.75 -6.96 -3.11
CA ILE A 147 -3.23 -8.14 -3.84
C ILE A 147 -4.36 -8.85 -4.59
N ILE A 148 -5.48 -9.15 -3.93
CA ILE A 148 -6.61 -9.86 -4.55
C ILE A 148 -7.20 -9.05 -5.71
N ALA A 149 -7.38 -7.74 -5.54
CA ALA A 149 -7.96 -6.90 -6.57
C ALA A 149 -7.05 -6.79 -7.80
N TRP A 150 -5.75 -6.65 -7.58
CA TRP A 150 -4.78 -6.45 -8.66
C TRP A 150 -4.38 -7.76 -9.36
N THR A 151 -4.41 -8.91 -8.67
CA THR A 151 -3.90 -10.18 -9.22
C THR A 151 -4.61 -10.62 -10.51
N PRO A 152 -5.96 -10.69 -10.60
CA PRO A 152 -6.64 -11.12 -11.83
C PRO A 152 -6.30 -10.24 -13.03
N TYR A 153 -6.29 -8.93 -12.82
CA TYR A 153 -5.95 -7.95 -13.85
C TYR A 153 -4.48 -8.07 -14.28
N SER A 154 -3.58 -8.25 -13.32
CA SER A 154 -2.15 -8.43 -13.56
C SER A 154 -1.85 -9.68 -14.39
N ILE A 155 -2.51 -10.80 -14.06
CA ILE A 155 -2.36 -12.07 -14.78
C ILE A 155 -2.83 -11.91 -16.22
N VAL A 156 -4.00 -11.28 -16.44
CA VAL A 156 -4.52 -11.05 -17.79
C VAL A 156 -3.59 -10.14 -18.59
N ALA A 157 -3.11 -9.04 -18.01
CA ALA A 157 -2.17 -8.13 -18.68
C ALA A 157 -0.83 -8.82 -19.01
N LEU A 158 -0.25 -9.60 -18.08
CA LEU A 158 0.98 -10.35 -18.35
C LEU A 158 0.78 -11.43 -19.42
N ALA A 159 -0.32 -12.17 -19.38
CA ALA A 159 -0.68 -13.13 -20.42
C ALA A 159 -0.85 -12.44 -21.77
N GLN A 160 -1.43 -11.24 -21.78
CA GLN A 160 -1.64 -10.43 -22.97
C GLN A 160 -0.38 -9.68 -23.43
N VAL A 161 0.70 -9.61 -22.65
CA VAL A 161 1.97 -9.00 -23.08
C VAL A 161 2.98 -10.08 -23.52
N PHE A 162 3.00 -11.23 -22.84
CA PHE A 162 3.99 -12.30 -23.05
C PHE A 162 3.45 -13.56 -23.73
N GLY A 163 2.15 -13.82 -23.72
CA GLY A 163 1.58 -15.02 -24.32
C GLY A 163 1.55 -14.92 -25.84
N ASP A 164 2.20 -15.85 -26.53
CA ASP A 164 2.08 -16.03 -27.98
C ASP A 164 0.71 -16.65 -28.26
N GLN A 165 -0.18 -15.91 -28.93
CA GLN A 165 -1.50 -16.37 -29.39
C GLN A 165 -2.45 -16.95 -28.31
N PHE A 166 -2.38 -16.50 -27.06
CA PHE A 166 -3.36 -16.93 -26.07
C PHE A 166 -4.76 -16.37 -26.40
N PRO A 167 -5.79 -17.21 -26.61
CA PRO A 167 -7.19 -16.77 -26.75
C PRO A 167 -7.81 -16.45 -25.37
N LEU A 168 -6.99 -16.06 -24.39
CA LEU A 168 -7.43 -15.69 -23.03
C LEU A 168 -7.88 -14.23 -22.92
N TYR A 169 -8.08 -13.55 -24.05
CA TYR A 169 -8.85 -12.30 -24.02
C TYR A 169 -10.31 -12.66 -23.74
N ASN A 170 -10.62 -12.80 -22.45
CA ASN A 170 -11.98 -12.80 -21.94
C ASN A 170 -12.29 -11.36 -21.51
N PRO A 171 -13.06 -10.59 -22.30
CA PRO A 171 -13.36 -9.20 -21.99
C PRO A 171 -13.99 -9.03 -20.60
N TRP A 172 -14.78 -10.02 -20.15
CA TRP A 172 -15.41 -9.98 -18.83
C TRP A 172 -14.39 -10.05 -17.70
N LEU A 173 -13.34 -10.87 -17.85
CA LEU A 173 -12.30 -10.99 -16.83
C LEU A 173 -11.48 -9.71 -16.72
N THR A 174 -11.15 -9.09 -17.86
CA THR A 174 -10.45 -7.78 -17.88
C THR A 174 -11.32 -6.69 -17.28
N LYS A 175 -12.61 -6.62 -17.64
CA LYS A 175 -13.58 -5.65 -17.10
C LYS A 175 -13.75 -5.79 -15.59
N ILE A 176 -13.97 -7.02 -15.09
CA ILE A 176 -14.11 -7.29 -13.66
C ILE A 176 -12.82 -6.94 -12.92
N GLY A 177 -11.66 -7.35 -13.46
CA GLY A 177 -10.35 -7.01 -12.90
C GLY A 177 -10.14 -5.50 -12.78
N ALA A 178 -10.44 -4.74 -13.85
CA ALA A 178 -10.33 -3.29 -13.86
C ALA A 178 -11.24 -2.62 -12.81
N VAL A 179 -12.46 -3.12 -12.62
CA VAL A 179 -13.37 -2.63 -11.58
C VAL A 179 -12.85 -2.95 -10.18
N LEU A 180 -12.40 -4.18 -9.93
CA LEU A 180 -11.84 -4.59 -8.63
C LEU A 180 -10.63 -3.74 -8.24
N VAL A 181 -9.71 -3.51 -9.18
CA VAL A 181 -8.56 -2.63 -9.00
C VAL A 181 -9.00 -1.23 -8.54
N LYS A 182 -9.99 -0.63 -9.21
CA LYS A 182 -10.50 0.70 -8.84
C LYS A 182 -11.20 0.69 -7.47
N LEU A 183 -11.98 -0.35 -7.16
CA LEU A 183 -12.66 -0.49 -5.87
C LEU A 183 -11.68 -0.67 -4.69
N SER A 184 -10.50 -1.27 -4.92
CA SER A 184 -9.48 -1.44 -3.87
C SER A 184 -8.97 -0.11 -3.28
N MET A 185 -9.12 1.00 -4.00
CA MET A 185 -8.78 2.33 -3.48
C MET A 185 -9.76 2.78 -2.38
N ILE A 186 -11.02 2.36 -2.48
CA ILE A 186 -12.13 2.78 -1.60
C ILE A 186 -12.17 1.93 -0.32
N THR A 187 -11.63 0.71 -0.35
CA THR A 187 -11.62 -0.18 0.83
C THR A 187 -10.76 0.36 1.96
N ASN A 188 -9.69 1.11 1.64
CA ASN A 188 -8.77 1.67 2.63
C ASN A 188 -9.48 2.46 3.75
N PRO A 189 -10.21 3.57 3.46
CA PRO A 189 -10.91 4.33 4.50
C PRO A 189 -12.01 3.52 5.19
N ILE A 190 -12.68 2.58 4.50
CA ILE A 190 -13.74 1.74 5.08
C ILE A 190 -13.16 0.79 6.14
N VAL A 191 -12.10 0.06 5.80
CA VAL A 191 -11.42 -0.89 6.70
C VAL A 191 -10.89 -0.17 7.93
N TYR A 192 -10.20 0.96 7.74
CA TYR A 192 -9.76 1.79 8.86
C TYR A 192 -10.93 2.32 9.68
N GLY A 193 -12.02 2.77 9.04
CA GLY A 193 -13.22 3.24 9.71
C GLY A 193 -13.86 2.17 10.61
N ILE A 194 -14.02 0.95 10.12
CA ILE A 194 -14.65 -0.13 10.88
C ILE A 194 -13.74 -0.59 12.03
N ILE A 195 -12.47 -0.86 11.73
CA ILE A 195 -11.55 -1.49 12.68
C ILE A 195 -11.09 -0.51 13.77
N LEU A 196 -10.87 0.76 13.42
CA LEU A 196 -10.41 1.77 14.37
C LEU A 196 -11.57 2.48 15.10
N LYS A 197 -12.70 2.78 14.42
CA LYS A 197 -13.83 3.51 15.02
C LYS A 197 -14.78 2.61 15.81
N GLY A 198 -14.81 1.31 15.53
CA GLY A 198 -15.63 0.32 16.26
C GLY A 198 -15.36 0.28 17.77
N HIS A 199 -14.19 0.72 18.23
CA HIS A 199 -13.84 0.75 19.65
C HIS A 199 -14.31 2.02 20.39
N THR A 200 -14.44 3.15 19.70
CA THR A 200 -14.86 4.42 20.34
C THR A 200 -16.34 4.36 20.75
N ARG A 201 -17.19 3.65 19.99
CA ARG A 201 -18.61 3.46 20.33
C ARG A 201 -18.84 2.48 21.49
N MET A 202 -17.98 1.49 21.69
CA MET A 202 -18.09 0.55 22.82
C MET A 202 -17.68 1.15 24.18
N LYS A 203 -17.05 2.33 24.20
CA LYS A 203 -16.70 3.06 25.43
C LYS A 203 -17.78 4.05 25.89
N LEU A 204 -18.83 4.24 25.10
CA LEU A 204 -19.94 5.18 25.35
C LEU A 204 -21.22 4.45 25.79
N ARG A 205 -21.12 3.17 26.14
CA ARG A 205 -22.19 2.37 26.75
C ARG A 205 -21.69 1.79 28.06
#